data_AF-A0A7V7HKU7-F1
#
_entry.id   AF-A0A7V7HKU7-F1
#
_cell.length_a   1.000
_cell.length_b   1.000
_cell.length_c   1.000
_cell.angle_alpha   90.00
_cell.angle_beta   90.00
_cell.angle_gamma   90.00
#
_symmetry.space_group_name_H-M   'P 1'
#
loop_
_entity.id
_entity.type
_entity.pdbx_description
1 polymer ?
#
loop_
_entity_poly.entity_id
_entity_poly.type
_entity_poly.pdbx_seq_one_letter_code
_entity_poly.pdbx_strand_id
1 'polypeptide(L)'
;MGLDISSLKDFFPFGSAMLGAITGGCITYSLSRIKEKKEITKKQLESLFELQKINYKLLSSFTDCLMILDRYVLLPTKIEDYDGDKAARRIVECSNELADLYVASLSHAVHINKDIFKLVKQVHDDTRFLFVKIQKSNINEVRGIVKTYSHENRGALSTAISHITLLQNTLMQMEAEYVNRYIQ
;
A
#
# COMPACT_ATOMS: atom_id res chain seq x y z
N MET A 1 -40.56 -51.85 -50.36
CA MET A 1 -39.85 -50.58 -50.09
C MET A 1 -39.02 -50.80 -48.83
N GLY A 2 -37.81 -51.32 -49.00
CA GLY A 2 -36.86 -51.50 -47.90
C GLY A 2 -36.20 -50.16 -47.62
N LEU A 3 -36.37 -49.63 -46.42
CA LEU A 3 -35.58 -48.50 -45.95
C LEU A 3 -34.15 -48.99 -45.73
N ASP A 4 -33.26 -48.50 -46.59
CA ASP A 4 -31.84 -48.83 -46.58
C ASP A 4 -31.15 -48.15 -45.40
N ILE A 5 -30.86 -48.96 -44.37
CA ILE A 5 -30.13 -48.60 -43.14
C ILE A 5 -28.69 -48.13 -43.47
N SER A 6 -28.20 -48.37 -44.69
CA SER A 6 -26.89 -47.91 -45.18
C SER A 6 -26.82 -46.39 -45.40
N SER A 7 -27.95 -45.72 -45.60
CA SER A 7 -28.02 -44.28 -45.91
C SER A 7 -27.96 -43.36 -44.69
N LEU A 8 -28.03 -43.93 -43.47
CA LEU A 8 -27.90 -43.21 -42.20
C LEU A 8 -26.47 -43.17 -41.65
N LYS A 9 -25.52 -43.82 -42.34
CA LYS A 9 -24.13 -43.93 -41.88
C LYS A 9 -23.26 -42.70 -42.19
N ASP A 10 -23.74 -41.82 -43.07
CA ASP A 10 -23.01 -40.62 -43.53
C ASP A 10 -23.37 -39.34 -42.75
N PHE A 11 -24.24 -39.39 -41.74
CA PHE A 11 -24.73 -38.17 -41.06
C PHE A 11 -23.95 -37.72 -39.82
N PHE A 12 -22.83 -38.36 -39.44
CA PHE A 12 -22.03 -37.90 -38.30
C PHE A 12 -20.51 -37.98 -38.55
N PRO A 13 -19.88 -36.90 -39.05
CA PRO A 13 -18.42 -36.77 -39.02
C PRO A 13 -17.88 -36.35 -37.63
N PHE A 14 -18.60 -36.64 -36.54
CA PHE A 14 -18.38 -36.03 -35.22
C PHE A 14 -17.78 -36.98 -34.16
N GLY A 15 -16.98 -37.98 -34.57
CA GLY A 15 -16.42 -38.95 -33.62
C GLY A 15 -15.10 -38.54 -32.95
N SER A 16 -14.19 -37.90 -33.69
CA SER A 16 -12.80 -37.69 -33.24
C SER A 16 -12.35 -36.23 -33.35
N ALA A 17 -12.79 -35.50 -34.37
CA ALA A 17 -12.51 -34.06 -34.49
C ALA A 17 -13.27 -33.23 -33.44
N MET A 18 -14.50 -33.61 -33.10
CA MET A 18 -15.28 -32.96 -32.04
C MET A 18 -14.72 -33.27 -30.65
N LEU A 19 -14.36 -34.53 -30.39
CA LEU A 19 -13.72 -34.95 -29.15
C LEU A 19 -12.33 -34.32 -28.99
N GLY A 20 -11.55 -34.23 -30.07
CA GLY A 20 -10.27 -33.52 -30.12
C GLY A 20 -10.40 -32.00 -29.94
N ALA A 21 -11.46 -31.38 -30.48
CA ALA A 21 -11.74 -29.96 -30.29
C ALA A 21 -12.29 -29.64 -28.89
N ILE A 22 -13.08 -30.53 -28.30
CA ILE A 22 -13.58 -30.40 -26.92
C ILE A 22 -12.43 -30.61 -25.94
N THR A 23 -11.63 -31.67 -26.09
CA THR A 23 -10.48 -31.93 -25.21
C THR A 23 -9.38 -30.91 -25.40
N GLY A 24 -9.00 -30.58 -26.64
CA GLY A 24 -8.04 -29.52 -26.96
C GLY A 24 -8.53 -28.13 -26.55
N GLY A 25 -9.83 -27.86 -26.68
CA GLY A 25 -10.48 -26.63 -26.20
C GLY A 25 -10.47 -26.52 -24.67
N CYS A 26 -10.79 -27.60 -23.95
CA CYS A 26 -10.71 -27.65 -22.49
C CYS A 26 -9.27 -27.49 -21.98
N ILE A 27 -8.29 -28.13 -22.63
CA ILE A 27 -6.86 -27.98 -22.27
C ILE A 27 -6.42 -26.53 -22.52
N THR A 28 -6.73 -25.96 -23.69
CA THR A 28 -6.37 -24.58 -24.03
C THR A 28 -7.03 -23.58 -23.09
N TYR A 29 -8.30 -23.79 -22.74
CA TYR A 29 -9.04 -22.98 -21.77
C TYR A 29 -8.46 -23.09 -20.35
N SER A 30 -8.04 -24.29 -19.96
CA SER A 30 -7.40 -24.49 -18.65
C SER A 30 -6.03 -23.78 -18.58
N LEU A 31 -5.23 -23.87 -19.66
CA LEU A 31 -3.94 -23.20 -19.77
C LEU A 31 -4.09 -21.68 -19.79
N SER A 32 -5.07 -21.14 -20.53
CA SER A 32 -5.34 -19.70 -20.56
C SER A 32 -5.75 -19.17 -19.19
N ARG A 33 -6.61 -19.90 -18.46
CA ARG A 33 -6.98 -19.56 -17.08
C ARG A 33 -5.81 -19.62 -16.11
N ILE A 34 -4.92 -20.60 -16.23
CA ILE A 34 -3.73 -20.69 -15.38
C ILE A 34 -2.80 -19.50 -15.64
N LYS A 35 -2.58 -19.15 -16.92
CA LYS A 35 -1.77 -17.99 -17.29
C LYS A 35 -2.38 -16.68 -16.79
N GLU A 36 -3.68 -16.50 -16.96
CA GLU A 36 -4.41 -15.32 -16.47
C GLU A 36 -4.28 -15.20 -14.95
N LYS A 37 -4.47 -16.29 -14.21
CA LYS A 37 -4.27 -16.30 -12.75
C LYS A 37 -2.85 -15.91 -12.35
N LYS A 38 -1.83 -16.45 -13.02
CA LYS A 38 -0.42 -16.10 -12.74
C LYS A 38 -0.13 -14.62 -12.99
N GLU A 39 -0.68 -14.05 -14.06
CA GLU A 39 -0.55 -12.61 -14.35
C GLU A 39 -1.25 -11.74 -13.30
N ILE A 40 -2.44 -12.13 -12.84
CA ILE A 40 -3.14 -11.41 -11.76
C ILE A 40 -2.31 -11.44 -10.47
N THR A 41 -1.82 -12.62 -10.06
CA THR A 41 -0.98 -12.76 -8.86
C THR A 41 0.32 -11.97 -8.98
N LYS A 42 0.94 -11.95 -10.16
CA LYS A 42 2.13 -11.14 -10.43
C LYS A 42 1.85 -9.65 -10.23
N LYS A 43 0.78 -9.14 -10.85
CA LYS A 43 0.38 -7.72 -10.72
C LYS A 43 0.07 -7.36 -9.26
N GLN A 44 -0.56 -8.27 -8.52
CA GLN A 44 -0.82 -8.11 -7.09
C GLN A 44 0.48 -7.97 -6.28
N LEU A 45 1.47 -8.84 -6.55
CA LEU A 45 2.79 -8.79 -5.91
C LEU A 45 3.55 -7.50 -6.25
N GLU A 46 3.61 -7.12 -7.53
CA GLU A 46 4.24 -5.88 -7.96
C GLU A 46 3.60 -4.67 -7.26
N SER A 47 2.27 -4.64 -7.18
CA SER A 47 1.54 -3.58 -6.49
C SER A 47 1.79 -3.58 -4.99
N LEU A 48 1.91 -4.75 -4.36
CA LEU A 48 2.24 -4.89 -2.95
C LEU A 48 3.64 -4.33 -2.65
N PHE A 49 4.64 -4.65 -3.48
CA PHE A 49 6.00 -4.15 -3.31
C PHE A 49 6.11 -2.63 -3.48
N GLU A 50 5.46 -2.07 -4.50
CA GLU A 50 5.44 -0.61 -4.67
C GLU A 50 4.73 0.09 -3.51
N LEU A 51 3.64 -0.50 -2.99
CA LEU A 51 2.94 0.03 -1.81
C LEU A 51 3.82 -0.01 -0.55
N GLN A 52 4.55 -1.11 -0.30
CA GLN A 52 5.50 -1.20 0.80
C GLN A 52 6.63 -0.17 0.67
N LYS A 53 7.18 0.01 -0.53
CA LYS A 53 8.22 1.01 -0.81
C LYS A 53 7.74 2.43 -0.51
N ILE A 54 6.51 2.77 -0.91
CA ILE A 54 5.89 4.05 -0.56
C ILE A 54 5.78 4.22 0.96
N ASN A 55 5.29 3.19 1.66
CA ASN A 55 5.17 3.23 3.12
C ASN A 55 6.52 3.38 3.83
N TYR A 56 7.57 2.70 3.37
CA TYR A 56 8.92 2.90 3.91
C TYR A 56 9.43 4.32 3.70
N LYS A 57 9.14 4.92 2.54
CA LYS A 57 9.48 6.32 2.28
C LYS A 57 8.79 7.25 3.29
N LEU A 58 7.50 7.05 3.54
CA LEU A 58 6.75 7.81 4.57
C LEU A 58 7.32 7.58 5.97
N LEU A 59 7.61 6.33 6.35
CA LEU A 59 8.20 5.99 7.65
C LEU A 59 9.54 6.67 7.86
N SER A 60 10.44 6.62 6.88
CA SER A 60 11.73 7.31 6.94
C SER A 60 11.51 8.80 7.13
N SER A 61 10.65 9.39 6.31
CA SER A 61 10.37 10.82 6.34
C SER A 61 9.85 11.29 7.69
N PHE A 62 8.88 10.57 8.26
CA PHE A 62 8.28 10.89 9.56
C PHE A 62 9.25 10.65 10.72
N THR A 63 10.08 9.60 10.64
CA THR A 63 11.10 9.32 11.66
C THR A 63 12.15 10.42 11.67
N ASP A 64 12.62 10.88 10.51
CA ASP A 64 13.54 12.01 10.40
C ASP A 64 12.93 13.30 10.96
N CYS A 65 11.65 13.54 10.68
CA CYS A 65 10.90 14.65 11.26
C CYS A 65 10.81 14.55 12.79
N LEU A 66 10.54 13.36 13.33
CA LEU A 66 10.48 13.13 14.76
C LEU A 66 11.83 13.39 15.41
N MET A 67 12.95 12.99 14.79
CA MET A 67 14.28 13.29 15.32
C MET A 67 14.56 14.80 15.40
N ILE A 68 14.15 15.56 14.38
CA ILE A 68 14.27 17.03 14.37
C ILE A 68 13.38 17.65 15.45
N LEU A 69 12.14 17.18 15.57
CA LEU A 69 11.18 17.66 16.57
C LEU A 69 11.62 17.32 18.00
N ASP A 70 12.19 16.13 18.22
CA ASP A 70 12.72 15.70 19.53
C ASP A 70 13.87 16.59 19.98
N ARG A 71 14.77 16.96 19.06
CA ARG A 71 15.85 17.93 19.37
C ARG A 71 15.28 19.28 19.77
N TYR A 72 14.28 19.77 19.05
CA TYR A 72 13.63 21.05 19.36
C TYR A 72 12.90 21.02 20.72
N VAL A 73 12.08 20.00 20.96
CA VAL A 73 11.22 19.91 22.16
C VAL A 73 12.04 19.58 23.41
N LEU A 74 12.96 18.62 23.33
CA LEU A 74 13.61 18.01 24.51
C LEU A 74 14.89 18.70 24.96
N LEU A 75 15.61 19.42 24.07
CA LEU A 75 16.88 20.02 24.46
C LEU A 75 16.68 21.29 25.30
N PRO A 76 17.46 21.45 26.40
CA PRO A 76 17.57 22.71 27.10
C PRO A 76 18.29 23.71 26.19
N THR A 77 17.61 24.81 25.93
CA THR A 77 17.83 25.91 24.98
C THR A 77 19.14 26.71 25.14
N LYS A 78 20.20 26.09 25.69
CA LYS A 78 21.56 26.65 25.76
C LYS A 78 22.52 26.11 24.69
N ILE A 79 22.04 25.22 23.82
CA ILE A 79 22.82 24.68 22.69
C ILE A 79 22.25 25.35 21.44
N GLU A 80 23.09 26.18 20.80
CA GLU A 80 22.92 26.88 19.50
C GLU A 80 21.56 26.73 18.82
N ASP A 81 20.83 27.85 18.70
CA ASP A 81 19.80 28.15 17.69
C ASP A 81 19.21 26.95 16.94
N TYR A 82 18.56 26.03 17.66
CA TYR A 82 17.78 25.00 16.98
C TYR A 82 16.48 25.64 16.49
N ASP A 83 16.57 26.09 15.25
CA ASP A 83 15.59 26.88 14.52
C ASP A 83 14.21 26.19 14.48
N GLY A 84 13.21 26.83 15.10
CA GLY A 84 11.82 26.42 15.00
C GLY A 84 11.34 26.35 13.54
N ASP A 85 11.92 27.16 12.65
CA ASP A 85 11.61 27.14 11.23
C ASP A 85 12.13 25.87 10.54
N LYS A 86 13.20 25.24 11.07
CA LYS A 86 13.65 23.93 10.59
C LYS A 86 12.64 22.83 10.93
N ALA A 87 12.12 22.84 12.16
CA ALA A 87 11.08 21.90 12.56
C ALA A 87 9.79 22.13 11.76
N ALA A 88 9.38 23.40 11.61
CA ALA A 88 8.19 23.77 10.85
C ALA A 88 8.30 23.35 9.37
N ARG A 89 9.43 23.68 8.71
CA ARG A 89 9.70 23.25 7.33
C ARG A 89 9.60 21.74 7.19
N ARG A 90 10.24 20.98 8.08
CA ARG A 90 10.22 19.52 7.99
C ARG A 90 8.82 18.94 8.20
N ILE A 91 8.04 19.48 9.14
CA ILE A 91 6.65 19.06 9.36
C ILE A 91 5.80 19.31 8.09
N VAL A 92 5.98 20.45 7.43
CA VAL A 92 5.27 20.79 6.19
C VAL A 92 5.69 19.85 5.06
N GLU A 93 6.99 19.60 4.90
CA GLU A 93 7.52 18.64 3.91
C GLU A 93 6.90 17.26 4.10
N CYS A 94 6.89 16.72 5.32
CA CYS A 94 6.28 15.41 5.60
C CYS A 94 4.77 15.39 5.28
N SER A 95 4.06 16.47 5.57
CA SER A 95 2.63 16.59 5.22
C SER A 95 2.40 16.60 3.72
N ASN A 96 3.27 17.29 2.96
CA ASN A 96 3.19 17.34 1.51
C ASN A 96 3.54 15.97 0.90
N GLU A 97 4.60 15.33 1.39
CA GLU A 97 4.96 13.96 0.98
C GLU A 97 3.82 12.96 1.23
N LEU A 98 3.13 13.06 2.38
CA LEU A 98 1.94 12.24 2.67
C LEU A 98 0.81 12.48 1.65
N ALA A 99 0.58 13.73 1.27
CA ALA A 99 -0.45 14.09 0.30
C ALA A 99 -0.09 13.60 -1.12
N ASP A 100 1.16 13.79 -1.54
CA ASP A 100 1.66 13.42 -2.86
C ASP A 100 1.63 11.90 -3.06
N LEU A 101 1.99 11.14 -2.02
CA LEU A 101 2.04 9.68 -2.07
C LEU A 101 0.66 9.03 -1.90
N TYR A 102 -0.38 9.77 -1.52
CA TYR A 102 -1.73 9.22 -1.30
C TYR A 102 -2.31 8.55 -2.54
N VAL A 103 -2.31 9.26 -3.68
CA VAL A 103 -2.89 8.75 -4.92
C VAL A 103 -2.12 7.54 -5.43
N ALA A 104 -0.79 7.59 -5.38
CA ALA A 104 0.06 6.47 -5.75
C ALA A 104 -0.24 5.24 -4.88
N SER A 105 -0.33 5.42 -3.56
CA SER A 105 -0.66 4.34 -2.63
C SER A 105 -2.00 3.68 -2.96
N LEU A 106 -3.03 4.48 -3.21
CA LEU A 106 -4.36 3.97 -3.59
C LEU A 106 -4.36 3.25 -4.95
N SER A 107 -3.58 3.73 -5.92
CA SER A 107 -3.46 3.09 -7.24
C SER A 107 -2.80 1.71 -7.19
N HIS A 108 -1.91 1.47 -6.23
CA HIS A 108 -1.35 0.15 -6.00
C HIS A 108 -2.31 -0.71 -5.18
N ALA A 109 -2.94 -0.14 -4.14
CA ALA A 109 -3.84 -0.88 -3.26
C ALA A 109 -5.06 -1.47 -3.98
N VAL A 110 -5.61 -0.77 -4.99
CA VAL A 110 -6.76 -1.26 -5.78
C VAL A 110 -6.45 -2.54 -6.56
N HIS A 111 -5.18 -2.79 -6.88
CA HIS A 111 -4.74 -3.99 -7.57
C HIS A 111 -4.53 -5.20 -6.66
N ILE A 112 -4.46 -4.99 -5.34
CA ILE A 112 -4.26 -6.06 -4.35
C ILE A 112 -5.62 -6.69 -4.01
N ASN A 113 -6.44 -5.96 -3.26
CA ASN A 113 -7.84 -6.30 -2.97
C ASN A 113 -8.57 -5.09 -2.35
N LYS A 114 -9.90 -5.20 -2.22
CA LYS A 114 -10.76 -4.14 -1.69
C LYS A 114 -10.47 -3.76 -0.23
N ASP A 115 -10.09 -4.73 0.60
CA ASP A 115 -9.88 -4.50 2.02
C ASP A 115 -8.57 -3.75 2.26
N ILE A 116 -7.53 -4.04 1.48
CA ILE A 116 -6.28 -3.28 1.48
C ILE A 116 -6.47 -1.88 0.93
N PHE A 117 -7.26 -1.70 -0.12
CA PHE A 117 -7.63 -0.36 -0.57
C PHE A 117 -8.27 0.48 0.55
N LYS A 118 -9.24 -0.10 1.28
CA LYS A 118 -9.89 0.57 2.41
C LYS A 118 -8.91 0.87 3.54
N LEU A 119 -8.06 -0.10 3.89
CA LEU A 119 -7.08 0.03 4.96
C LEU A 119 -6.07 1.15 4.65
N VAL A 120 -5.49 1.14 3.45
CA VAL A 120 -4.54 2.20 3.01
C VAL A 120 -5.22 3.56 3.05
N LYS A 121 -6.43 3.66 2.51
CA LYS A 121 -7.21 4.90 2.53
C LYS A 121 -7.40 5.41 3.96
N GLN A 122 -7.90 4.55 4.85
CA GLN A 122 -8.16 4.91 6.23
C GLN A 122 -6.88 5.36 6.94
N VAL A 123 -5.79 4.61 6.81
CA VAL A 123 -4.51 4.95 7.43
C VAL A 123 -4.00 6.31 6.95
N HIS A 124 -4.07 6.60 5.66
CA HIS A 124 -3.67 7.91 5.13
C HIS A 124 -4.59 9.04 5.63
N ASP A 125 -5.90 8.83 5.64
CA ASP A 125 -6.88 9.82 6.11
C ASP A 125 -6.67 10.13 7.61
N ASP A 126 -6.51 9.10 8.44
CA ASP A 126 -6.23 9.20 9.88
C ASP A 126 -4.89 9.90 10.14
N THR A 127 -3.85 9.54 9.37
CA THR A 127 -2.52 10.16 9.46
C THR A 127 -2.59 11.63 9.06
N ARG A 128 -3.31 11.98 7.99
CA ARG A 128 -3.50 13.36 7.55
C ARG A 128 -4.23 14.20 8.61
N PHE A 129 -5.20 13.60 9.30
CA PHE A 129 -5.86 14.26 10.43
C PHE A 129 -4.89 14.54 11.59
N LEU A 130 -3.97 13.62 11.88
CA LEU A 130 -2.91 13.87 12.87
C LEU A 130 -1.99 15.02 12.43
N PHE A 131 -1.67 15.16 11.15
CA PHE A 131 -0.84 16.27 10.65
C PHE A 131 -1.44 17.65 10.91
N VAL A 132 -2.76 17.79 10.98
CA VAL A 132 -3.41 19.04 11.43
C VAL A 132 -2.99 19.39 12.86
N LYS A 133 -2.93 18.39 13.75
CA LYS A 133 -2.49 18.57 15.15
C LYS A 133 -0.99 18.79 15.24
N ILE A 134 -0.19 18.11 14.42
CA ILE A 134 1.28 18.24 14.40
C ILE A 134 1.69 19.65 13.93
N GLN A 135 1.01 20.19 12.92
CA GLN A 135 1.28 21.53 12.37
C GLN A 135 0.81 22.67 13.25
N LYS A 136 -0.20 22.43 14.10
CA LYS A 136 -0.72 23.45 15.00
C LYS A 136 0.37 23.91 15.96
N SER A 137 0.71 25.20 15.90
CA SER A 137 1.58 25.84 16.90
C SER A 137 0.90 25.73 18.27
N ASN A 138 1.59 25.09 19.20
CA ASN A 138 1.16 24.90 20.58
C ASN A 138 2.21 25.55 21.46
N ILE A 139 2.15 26.89 21.48
CA ILE A 139 3.13 27.73 22.16
C ILE A 139 3.20 27.34 23.63
N ASN A 140 4.37 26.89 24.08
CA ASN A 140 4.62 26.56 25.47
C ASN A 140 5.87 27.28 25.99
N GLU A 141 5.83 27.67 27.26
CA GLU A 141 6.98 28.28 27.93
C GLU A 141 7.66 27.21 28.79
N VAL A 142 8.92 26.89 28.46
CA VAL A 142 9.72 25.94 29.22
C VAL A 142 10.94 26.66 29.75
N ARG A 143 11.01 26.84 31.07
CA ARG A 143 12.12 27.52 31.77
C ARG A 143 12.40 28.94 31.23
N GLY A 144 11.35 29.72 30.97
CA GLY A 144 11.47 31.10 30.47
C GLY A 144 11.61 31.24 28.96
N ILE A 145 11.55 30.14 28.20
CA ILE A 145 11.74 30.14 26.74
C ILE A 145 10.49 29.62 26.05
N VAL A 146 9.97 30.46 25.15
CA VAL A 146 8.79 30.19 24.35
C VAL A 146 9.17 29.28 23.18
N LYS A 147 8.54 28.11 23.10
CA LYS A 147 8.70 27.16 21.99
C LYS A 147 7.37 27.06 21.23
N THR A 148 7.45 26.98 19.91
CA THR A 148 6.31 26.87 18.98
C THR A 148 5.67 25.48 19.02
N TYR A 149 6.49 24.46 19.25
CA TYR A 149 6.09 23.06 19.28
C TYR A 149 6.37 22.41 20.64
N SER A 150 5.51 21.49 21.02
CA SER A 150 5.52 20.85 22.34
C SER A 150 5.56 19.32 22.25
N HIS A 151 5.53 18.67 23.42
CA HIS A 151 5.37 17.23 23.54
C HIS A 151 4.08 16.71 22.89
N GLU A 152 3.03 17.53 22.75
CA GLU A 152 1.80 17.13 22.07
C GLU A 152 2.02 16.92 20.58
N ASN A 153 2.73 17.85 19.91
CA ASN A 153 3.07 17.74 18.49
C ASN A 153 3.92 16.49 18.25
N ARG A 154 4.89 16.25 19.14
CA ARG A 154 5.71 15.04 19.16
C ARG A 154 4.86 13.77 19.30
N GLY A 155 3.94 13.75 20.26
CA GLY A 155 3.04 12.61 20.50
C GLY A 155 2.15 12.31 19.29
N ALA A 156 1.62 13.35 18.64
CA ALA A 156 0.84 13.21 17.42
C ALA A 156 1.68 12.63 16.26
N LEU A 157 2.93 13.09 16.08
CA LEU A 157 3.83 12.55 15.06
C LEU A 157 4.24 11.09 15.36
N SER A 158 4.49 10.75 16.62
CA SER A 158 4.73 9.36 17.04
C SER A 158 3.53 8.46 16.77
N THR A 159 2.32 8.98 16.92
CA THR A 159 1.08 8.25 16.60
C THR A 159 0.95 8.05 15.09
N ALA A 160 1.25 9.07 14.29
CA ALA A 160 1.28 8.99 12.84
C ALA A 160 2.27 7.93 12.33
N ILE A 161 3.48 7.90 12.89
CA ILE A 161 4.48 6.85 12.61
C ILE A 161 3.90 5.46 12.91
N SER A 162 3.26 5.30 14.07
CA SER A 162 2.69 4.02 14.49
C SER A 162 1.60 3.52 13.53
N HIS A 163 0.77 4.42 12.99
CA HIS A 163 -0.24 4.07 11.97
C HIS A 163 0.41 3.54 10.69
N ILE A 164 1.44 4.22 10.18
CA ILE A 164 2.15 3.77 8.97
C ILE A 164 2.91 2.47 9.25
N THR A 165 3.49 2.29 10.44
CA THR A 165 4.17 1.05 10.84
C THR A 165 3.20 -0.13 10.86
N LEU A 166 1.99 0.04 11.41
CA LEU A 166 0.98 -0.99 11.42
C LEU A 166 0.58 -1.41 9.99
N LEU A 167 0.40 -0.43 9.10
CA LEU A 167 0.13 -0.70 7.69
C LEU A 167 1.28 -1.48 7.06
N GLN A 168 2.53 -1.05 7.27
CA GLN A 168 3.71 -1.73 6.73
C GLN A 168 3.80 -3.19 7.19
N ASN A 169 3.61 -3.45 8.48
CA ASN A 169 3.61 -4.80 9.02
C ASN A 169 2.52 -5.68 8.39
N THR A 170 1.33 -5.12 8.17
CA THR A 170 0.23 -5.82 7.50
C THR A 170 0.62 -6.21 6.08
N LEU A 171 1.24 -5.28 5.32
CA LEU A 171 1.69 -5.56 3.96
C LEU A 171 2.80 -6.60 3.89
N MET A 172 3.71 -6.63 4.87
CA MET A 172 4.78 -7.64 4.94
C MET A 172 4.23 -9.03 5.28
N GLN A 173 3.20 -9.12 6.11
CA GLN A 173 2.52 -10.40 6.37
C GLN A 173 1.85 -10.95 5.10
N MET A 174 1.19 -10.07 4.34
CA MET A 174 0.59 -10.45 3.06
C MET A 174 1.61 -10.86 2.01
N GLU A 175 2.79 -10.24 2.00
CA GLU A 175 3.87 -10.57 1.07
C GLU A 175 4.25 -12.03 1.19
N ALA A 176 4.46 -12.53 2.41
CA ALA A 176 4.79 -13.93 2.65
C ALA A 176 3.73 -14.86 2.05
N GLU A 177 2.45 -14.54 2.19
CA GLU A 177 1.36 -15.33 1.62
C GLU A 177 1.28 -15.27 0.09
N TYR A 178 1.52 -14.10 -0.51
CA TYR A 178 1.39 -13.89 -1.94
C TYR A 178 2.59 -14.48 -2.70
N VAL A 179 3.80 -14.38 -2.14
CA VAL A 179 5.00 -15.01 -2.70
C VAL A 179 4.85 -16.53 -2.73
N ASN A 180 4.37 -17.13 -1.64
CA ASN A 180 4.11 -18.57 -1.58
C ASN A 180 3.11 -19.01 -2.66
N ARG A 181 2.04 -18.24 -2.87
CA ARG A 181 1.02 -18.51 -3.91
C ARG A 181 1.54 -18.34 -5.34
N TYR A 182 2.57 -17.53 -5.57
CA TYR A 182 3.12 -17.28 -6.89
C TYR A 182 4.16 -18.32 -7.32
N ILE A 183 4.94 -18.82 -6.35
CA ILE A 183 5.99 -19.82 -6.59
C ILE A 183 5.38 -21.22 -6.83
N GLN A 184 4.26 -21.54 -6.18
CA GLN A 184 3.52 -22.80 -6.34
C GLN A 184 2.72 -22.83 -7.65
#